data_AF-A0A7C9DAP9-F1
#
_entry.id   AF-A0A7C9DAP9-F1
#
_cell.length_a   1.000
_cell.length_b   1.000
_cell.length_c   1.000
_cell.angle_alpha   90.00
_cell.angle_beta   90.00
_cell.angle_gamma   90.00
#
_symmetry.space_group_name_H-M   'P 1'
#
loop_
_entity.id
_entity.type
_entity.pdbx_description
1 polymer ?
#
loop_
_entity_poly.entity_id
_entity_poly.type
_entity_poly.pdbx_seq_one_letter_code
_entity_poly.pdbx_strand_id
1 'polypeptide(L)'
;KVEINDSVGGGGEEEEDDFDYDDEEEPVKLKGWQLRRLAKALKLGRRKTSIKSLAAELCLDRAVVLELLRDPPPNLLMMSAALPDEPEPATVTMLDSEATPNVPAAEVISDPVKPEPTKETPIHVLQDSWSARKRLKKVHVNTLESIYRRTKRPTNAVISSIVLVTNLPRRRVVKWFEDKRAADGVPEARRPYQCSSSRSVFSR
;
A
#
# COMPACT_ATOMS: atom_id res chain seq x y z
N LYS A 1 -92.67 12.17 16.82
CA LYS A 1 -92.73 10.77 16.35
C LYS A 1 -91.76 10.66 15.17
N VAL A 2 -90.73 9.81 15.31
CA VAL A 2 -89.97 9.16 14.22
C VAL A 2 -88.93 10.10 13.55
N GLU A 3 -87.63 10.00 13.89
CA GLU A 3 -86.54 9.21 13.22
C GLU A 3 -85.55 10.24 12.60
N ILE A 4 -84.22 10.14 12.50
CA ILE A 4 -83.22 9.07 12.48
C ILE A 4 -81.93 9.59 13.17
N ASN A 5 -81.18 8.63 13.69
CA ASN A 5 -79.93 8.61 14.43
C ASN A 5 -78.73 8.23 13.53
N ASP A 6 -77.54 8.55 14.05
CA ASP A 6 -76.24 7.94 13.74
C ASP A 6 -75.58 8.22 12.37
N SER A 7 -74.35 8.76 12.37
CA SER A 7 -73.16 7.90 12.25
C SER A 7 -71.86 8.70 12.36
N VAL A 8 -71.07 8.34 13.37
CA VAL A 8 -69.66 8.67 13.61
C VAL A 8 -68.78 7.89 12.62
N GLY A 9 -67.66 8.48 12.19
CA GLY A 9 -66.59 7.71 11.55
C GLY A 9 -65.56 8.52 10.78
N GLY A 10 -64.74 9.29 11.50
CA GLY A 10 -63.55 9.96 10.94
C GLY A 10 -62.30 9.54 11.71
N GLY A 11 -61.93 8.27 11.62
CA GLY A 11 -60.65 7.76 12.10
C GLY A 11 -59.64 7.89 10.97
N GLY A 12 -58.70 8.83 11.10
CA GLY A 12 -57.53 8.90 10.23
C GLY A 12 -56.61 7.75 10.60
N GLU A 13 -56.53 6.77 9.70
CA GLU A 13 -55.53 5.71 9.72
C GLU A 13 -54.20 6.35 9.30
N GLU A 14 -53.37 6.69 10.28
CA GLU A 14 -51.95 6.93 10.06
C GLU A 14 -51.32 5.57 9.80
N GLU A 15 -51.22 5.19 8.52
CA GLU A 15 -50.44 4.02 8.10
C GLU A 15 -48.96 4.29 8.40
N GLU A 16 -48.49 3.74 9.51
CA GLU A 16 -47.08 3.56 9.83
C GLU A 16 -46.48 2.64 8.76
N ASP A 17 -45.79 3.26 7.79
CA ASP A 17 -44.95 2.58 6.79
C ASP A 17 -43.75 1.95 7.52
N ASP A 18 -43.99 0.75 8.08
CA ASP A 18 -42.99 -0.14 8.67
C ASP A 18 -42.12 -0.70 7.53
N PHE A 19 -41.03 0.01 7.22
CA PHE A 19 -40.00 -0.49 6.31
C PHE A 19 -39.28 -1.68 6.95
N ASP A 20 -39.83 -2.87 6.75
CA ASP A 20 -39.18 -4.16 6.99
C ASP A 20 -37.96 -4.27 6.06
N TYR A 21 -36.81 -3.79 6.52
CA TYR A 21 -35.52 -4.08 5.92
C TYR A 21 -35.15 -5.53 6.26
N ASP A 22 -35.80 -6.48 5.57
CA ASP A 22 -35.34 -7.86 5.45
C ASP A 22 -34.09 -7.87 4.57
N ASP A 23 -32.98 -7.39 5.14
CA ASP A 23 -31.62 -7.50 4.60
C ASP A 23 -31.17 -8.96 4.78
N GLU A 24 -31.83 -9.88 4.07
CA GLU A 24 -31.34 -11.25 3.90
C GLU A 24 -29.97 -11.15 3.22
N GLU A 25 -28.91 -11.29 4.02
CA GLU A 25 -27.50 -11.24 3.62
C GLU A 25 -27.23 -12.30 2.53
N GLU A 26 -27.52 -11.93 1.27
CA GLU A 26 -27.53 -12.87 0.16
C GLU A 26 -26.12 -13.43 -0.01
N PRO A 27 -25.94 -14.76 0.06
CA PRO A 27 -24.61 -15.36 0.06
C PRO A 27 -23.88 -14.96 -1.21
N VAL A 28 -22.74 -14.29 -1.04
CA VAL A 28 -21.91 -13.78 -2.14
C VAL A 28 -21.68 -14.89 -3.15
N LYS A 29 -22.27 -14.78 -4.35
CA LYS A 29 -22.17 -15.79 -5.41
C LYS A 29 -20.74 -15.81 -5.97
N LEU A 30 -19.91 -16.69 -5.41
CA LEU A 30 -18.52 -16.85 -5.82
C LEU A 30 -18.38 -17.65 -7.13
N LYS A 31 -17.47 -17.20 -8.00
CA LYS A 31 -17.09 -17.92 -9.22
C LYS A 31 -16.31 -19.20 -8.87
N GLY A 32 -16.44 -20.25 -9.68
CA GLY A 32 -15.79 -21.54 -9.42
C GLY A 32 -14.26 -21.49 -9.27
N TRP A 33 -13.58 -20.58 -9.97
CA TRP A 33 -12.13 -20.40 -9.80
C TRP A 33 -11.77 -19.71 -8.47
N GLN A 34 -12.63 -18.81 -7.97
CA GLN A 34 -12.47 -18.18 -6.66
C GLN A 34 -12.58 -19.24 -5.57
N LEU A 35 -13.57 -20.13 -5.67
CA LEU A 35 -13.73 -21.27 -4.76
C LEU A 35 -12.51 -22.20 -4.78
N ARG A 36 -11.98 -22.56 -5.96
CA ARG A 36 -10.76 -23.37 -6.07
C ARG A 36 -9.55 -22.70 -5.42
N ARG A 37 -9.41 -21.37 -5.60
CA ARG A 37 -8.30 -20.61 -5.01
C ARG A 37 -8.45 -20.48 -3.49
N LEU A 38 -9.67 -20.26 -3.00
CA LEU A 38 -10.02 -20.24 -1.58
C LEU A 38 -9.81 -21.62 -0.93
N ALA A 39 -10.16 -22.72 -1.60
CA ALA A 39 -9.97 -24.07 -1.09
C ALA A 39 -8.47 -24.38 -0.85
N LYS A 40 -7.60 -23.94 -1.76
CA LYS A 40 -6.14 -24.01 -1.57
C LYS A 40 -5.68 -23.16 -0.38
N ALA A 41 -6.22 -21.95 -0.24
CA ALA A 41 -5.91 -21.07 0.89
C ALA A 41 -6.37 -21.69 2.23
N LEU A 42 -7.53 -22.34 2.25
CA LEU A 42 -8.08 -23.02 3.42
C LEU A 42 -7.20 -24.21 3.83
N LYS A 43 -6.71 -24.99 2.85
CA LYS A 43 -5.76 -26.09 3.07
C LYS A 43 -4.43 -25.62 3.68
N LEU A 44 -3.90 -24.47 3.22
CA LEU A 44 -2.71 -23.83 3.81
C LEU A 44 -2.99 -23.25 5.21
N GLY A 45 -4.23 -22.82 5.45
CA GLY A 45 -4.70 -22.26 6.70
C GLY A 45 -4.54 -20.73 6.78
N ARG A 46 -5.50 -20.09 7.44
CA ARG A 46 -5.61 -18.61 7.57
C ARG A 46 -4.32 -17.92 8.02
N ARG A 47 -3.55 -18.53 8.93
CA ARG A 47 -2.33 -17.93 9.49
C ARG A 47 -1.16 -17.90 8.50
N LYS A 48 -1.13 -18.83 7.54
CA LYS A 48 -0.08 -18.91 6.51
C LYS A 48 -0.44 -18.09 5.27
N THR A 49 -1.72 -17.85 5.01
CA THR A 49 -2.19 -17.11 3.84
C THR A 49 -2.17 -15.60 4.06
N SER A 50 -1.58 -14.84 3.14
CA SER A 50 -1.65 -13.38 3.14
C SER A 50 -3.02 -12.91 2.64
N ILE A 51 -3.95 -12.67 3.57
CA ILE A 51 -5.35 -12.27 3.26
C ILE A 51 -5.41 -11.07 2.31
N LYS A 52 -4.52 -10.08 2.46
CA LYS A 52 -4.48 -8.90 1.59
C LYS A 52 -4.16 -9.25 0.13
N SER A 53 -3.26 -10.21 -0.10
CA SER A 53 -2.94 -10.70 -1.45
C SER A 53 -4.09 -11.53 -2.00
N LEU A 54 -4.64 -12.43 -1.18
CA LEU A 54 -5.74 -13.31 -1.57
C LEU A 54 -6.98 -12.49 -1.99
N ALA A 55 -7.34 -11.46 -1.24
CA ALA A 55 -8.44 -10.55 -1.58
C ALA A 55 -8.22 -9.83 -2.91
N ALA A 56 -6.99 -9.34 -3.17
CA ALA A 56 -6.65 -8.69 -4.43
C ALA A 56 -6.73 -9.67 -5.62
N GLU A 57 -6.27 -10.91 -5.44
CA GLU A 57 -6.34 -11.96 -6.46
C GLU A 57 -7.78 -12.38 -6.77
N LEU A 58 -8.62 -12.48 -5.74
CA LEU A 58 -10.02 -12.88 -5.88
C LEU A 58 -10.93 -11.71 -6.29
N CYS A 59 -10.44 -10.47 -6.23
CA CYS A 59 -11.24 -9.26 -6.39
C CYS A 59 -12.44 -9.23 -5.43
N LEU A 60 -12.24 -9.68 -4.19
CA LEU A 60 -13.23 -9.65 -3.11
C LEU A 60 -12.75 -8.71 -2.00
N ASP A 61 -13.69 -8.19 -1.21
CA ASP A 61 -13.30 -7.41 -0.05
C ASP A 61 -12.56 -8.28 0.98
N ARG A 62 -11.60 -7.66 1.67
CA ARG A 62 -10.77 -8.35 2.66
C ARG A 62 -11.62 -8.94 3.78
N ALA A 63 -12.72 -8.29 4.17
CA ALA A 63 -13.63 -8.78 5.20
C ALA A 63 -14.32 -10.08 4.77
N VAL A 64 -14.91 -10.09 3.57
CA VAL A 64 -15.59 -11.27 3.00
C VAL A 64 -14.66 -12.48 2.93
N VAL A 65 -13.42 -12.29 2.49
CA VAL A 65 -12.41 -13.36 2.45
C VAL A 65 -12.06 -13.88 3.85
N LEU A 66 -12.03 -12.99 4.84
CA LEU A 66 -11.74 -13.35 6.23
C LEU A 66 -12.85 -14.19 6.85
N GLU A 67 -14.10 -13.85 6.56
CA GLU A 67 -15.29 -14.55 6.99
C GLU A 67 -15.34 -15.95 6.38
N LEU A 68 -15.17 -16.05 5.06
CA LEU A 68 -15.11 -17.34 4.34
C LEU A 68 -13.96 -18.25 4.79
N LEU A 69 -12.87 -17.70 5.33
CA LEU A 69 -11.76 -18.47 5.90
C LEU A 69 -11.91 -18.74 7.40
N ARG A 70 -12.81 -18.01 8.09
CA ARG A 70 -13.14 -18.24 9.50
C ARG A 70 -14.20 -19.33 9.61
N ASP A 71 -15.29 -19.16 8.86
CA ASP A 71 -16.45 -20.04 8.83
C ASP A 71 -16.71 -20.46 7.38
N PRO A 72 -15.91 -21.41 6.84
CA PRO A 72 -15.99 -21.79 5.44
C PRO A 72 -17.30 -22.53 5.12
N PRO A 73 -17.97 -22.20 3.99
CA PRO A 73 -19.17 -22.91 3.59
C PRO A 73 -18.87 -24.39 3.28
N PRO A 74 -19.85 -25.30 3.42
CA PRO A 74 -19.63 -26.75 3.32
C PRO A 74 -19.08 -27.17 1.95
N ASN A 75 -19.50 -26.51 0.87
CA ASN A 75 -18.97 -26.73 -0.47
C ASN A 75 -17.45 -26.46 -0.51
N LEU A 76 -16.98 -25.38 0.12
CA LEU A 76 -15.57 -25.03 0.17
C LEU A 76 -14.75 -26.03 0.99
N LEU A 77 -15.31 -26.51 2.11
CA LEU A 77 -14.70 -27.56 2.92
C LEU A 77 -14.50 -28.84 2.11
N MET A 78 -15.52 -29.30 1.39
CA MET A 78 -15.43 -30.48 0.54
C MET A 78 -14.34 -30.34 -0.54
N MET A 79 -14.26 -29.18 -1.20
CA MET A 79 -13.22 -28.92 -2.21
C MET A 79 -11.82 -28.87 -1.60
N SER A 80 -11.67 -28.35 -0.37
CA SER A 80 -10.39 -28.31 0.33
C SER A 80 -9.89 -29.69 0.74
N ALA A 81 -10.82 -30.59 1.12
CA ALA A 81 -10.52 -31.98 1.48
C ALA A 81 -10.20 -32.84 0.25
N ALA A 82 -10.80 -32.53 -0.91
CA ALA A 82 -10.57 -33.24 -2.17
C ALA A 82 -9.28 -32.81 -2.90
N LEU A 83 -8.59 -31.76 -2.44
CA LEU A 83 -7.29 -31.38 -2.99
C LEU A 83 -6.23 -32.41 -2.56
N PRO A 84 -5.39 -32.91 -3.48
CA PRO A 84 -4.28 -33.77 -3.09
C PRO A 84 -3.39 -33.01 -2.11
N ASP A 85 -3.00 -33.69 -1.02
CA ASP A 85 -1.96 -33.21 -0.12
C ASP A 85 -0.65 -33.28 -0.91
N GLU A 86 -0.36 -32.24 -1.68
CA GLU A 86 0.93 -32.11 -2.33
C GLU A 86 1.97 -32.04 -1.21
N PRO A 87 2.85 -33.04 -1.07
CA PRO A 87 3.73 -33.12 0.07
C PRO A 87 4.67 -31.93 0.03
N GLU A 88 4.63 -31.10 1.08
CA GLU A 88 5.71 -30.17 1.37
C GLU A 88 7.03 -30.98 1.39
N PRO A 89 8.09 -30.56 0.67
CA PRO A 89 9.34 -31.30 0.65
C PRO A 89 9.86 -31.45 2.08
N ALA A 90 9.88 -32.71 2.52
CA ALA A 90 10.40 -33.14 3.80
C ALA A 90 11.87 -32.72 3.94
N THR A 91 12.13 -31.79 4.85
CA THR A 91 13.36 -31.83 5.67
C THR A 91 12.93 -31.98 7.12
N VAL A 92 12.76 -33.25 7.49
CA VAL A 92 12.61 -33.75 8.85
C VAL A 92 13.98 -33.79 9.49
N THR A 93 14.17 -33.09 10.60
CA THR A 93 15.06 -33.50 11.68
C THR A 93 14.37 -33.19 13.00
N MET A 94 13.57 -34.16 13.45
CA MET A 94 13.19 -34.30 14.85
C MET A 94 14.25 -35.19 15.50
N LEU A 95 14.89 -34.74 16.58
CA LEU A 95 15.15 -35.63 17.72
C LEU A 95 15.28 -34.81 19.01
N ASP A 96 14.40 -35.17 19.93
CA ASP A 96 14.28 -34.74 21.32
C ASP A 96 15.48 -35.22 22.14
N SER A 97 15.98 -34.40 23.07
CA SER A 97 16.78 -34.85 24.22
C SER A 97 16.76 -33.79 25.32
N GLU A 98 15.99 -34.13 26.35
CA GLU A 98 15.85 -33.51 27.67
C GLU A 98 17.17 -33.39 28.43
N ALA A 99 17.40 -32.25 29.11
CA ALA A 99 17.94 -32.11 30.48
C ALA A 99 18.46 -30.67 30.75
N THR A 100 17.85 -30.01 31.75
CA THR A 100 18.38 -28.87 32.54
C THR A 100 19.60 -29.32 33.38
N PRO A 101 20.37 -28.47 34.12
CA PRO A 101 20.12 -27.09 34.57
C PRO A 101 21.32 -26.12 34.51
N ASN A 102 21.10 -24.83 34.83
CA ASN A 102 21.83 -24.01 35.81
C ASN A 102 21.93 -22.51 35.40
N VAL A 103 21.42 -21.68 36.30
CA VAL A 103 21.40 -20.20 36.38
C VAL A 103 22.73 -19.70 37.02
N PRO A 104 22.96 -18.39 37.30
CA PRO A 104 22.46 -17.11 36.75
C PRO A 104 23.61 -16.09 36.48
N ALA A 105 23.24 -14.85 36.12
CA ALA A 105 23.87 -13.56 36.50
C ALA A 105 24.20 -12.64 35.31
N ALA A 106 23.50 -11.51 35.22
CA ALA A 106 24.06 -10.19 35.50
C ALA A 106 23.14 -9.10 34.94
N GLU A 107 22.66 -8.25 35.85
CA GLU A 107 22.08 -6.95 35.59
C GLU A 107 23.02 -6.08 34.75
N VAL A 108 22.50 -5.35 33.75
CA VAL A 108 22.98 -3.98 33.46
C VAL A 108 21.80 -3.13 32.99
N ILE A 109 21.45 -2.21 33.86
CA ILE A 109 20.60 -1.03 33.66
C ILE A 109 21.21 -0.16 32.55
N SER A 110 20.41 0.29 31.58
CA SER A 110 20.66 1.56 30.90
C SER A 110 19.38 2.14 30.30
N ASP A 111 18.98 3.24 30.92
CA ASP A 111 18.09 4.31 30.43
C ASP A 111 18.32 4.66 28.95
N PRO A 112 17.27 5.07 28.22
CA PRO A 112 17.38 6.40 27.64
C PRO A 112 16.04 7.19 27.61
N VAL A 113 15.99 8.25 28.41
CA VAL A 113 15.77 9.66 28.00
C VAL A 113 14.76 9.89 26.86
N LYS A 114 13.60 10.41 27.25
CA LYS A 114 12.56 11.10 26.48
C LYS A 114 13.12 12.25 25.61
N PRO A 115 12.60 12.46 24.39
CA PRO A 115 12.11 13.81 24.07
C PRO A 115 10.74 13.85 23.36
N GLU A 116 10.03 14.95 23.62
CA GLU A 116 8.66 15.31 23.25
C GLU A 116 8.49 15.81 21.78
N PRO A 117 7.36 16.46 21.42
CA PRO A 117 6.21 15.93 20.71
C PRO A 117 6.26 16.24 19.19
N THR A 118 5.76 15.29 18.41
CA THR A 118 5.70 15.34 16.95
C THR A 118 4.74 16.42 16.44
N LYS A 119 5.27 17.33 15.63
CA LYS A 119 4.51 18.29 14.83
C LYS A 119 3.77 17.49 13.74
N GLU A 120 2.44 17.46 13.81
CA GLU A 120 1.60 16.76 12.83
C GLU A 120 1.70 17.45 11.47
N THR A 121 2.62 16.99 10.63
CA THR A 121 2.62 17.36 9.22
C THR A 121 1.53 16.60 8.49
N PRO A 122 0.78 17.24 7.56
CA PRO A 122 -0.31 16.61 6.85
C PRO A 122 0.14 15.32 6.15
N ILE A 123 -0.68 14.27 6.29
CA ILE A 123 -0.44 12.87 5.87
C ILE A 123 0.01 12.76 4.39
N HIS A 124 -0.36 13.74 3.57
CA HIS A 124 0.01 13.82 2.16
C HIS A 124 1.52 14.04 1.89
N VAL A 125 2.28 14.61 2.84
CA VAL A 125 3.74 14.79 2.70
C VAL A 125 4.51 13.49 3.01
N LEU A 126 3.91 12.59 3.80
CA LEU A 126 4.56 11.35 4.22
C LEU A 126 4.64 10.32 3.07
N GLN A 127 3.71 10.39 2.11
CA GLN A 127 3.66 9.48 0.96
C GLN A 127 4.78 9.72 -0.07
N ASP A 128 5.30 10.95 -0.17
CA ASP A 128 6.43 11.28 -1.05
C ASP A 128 7.74 10.58 -0.61
N SER A 129 7.85 10.23 0.67
CA SER A 129 9.04 9.61 1.25
C SER A 129 9.25 8.15 0.81
N TRP A 130 8.16 7.42 0.52
CA TRP A 130 8.23 5.99 0.19
C TRP A 130 9.01 5.77 -1.09
N SER A 131 8.67 6.54 -2.11
CA SER A 131 9.36 6.50 -3.38
C SER A 131 10.75 7.13 -3.30
N ALA A 132 11.10 7.90 -2.24
CA ALA A 132 12.39 8.55 -1.94
C ALA A 132 13.41 7.67 -1.17
N ARG A 133 12.94 6.59 -0.52
CA ARG A 133 13.76 5.76 0.38
C ARG A 133 14.63 4.69 -0.31
N LYS A 134 14.21 4.18 -1.47
CA LYS A 134 14.96 3.13 -2.21
C LYS A 134 16.26 3.66 -2.83
N ARG A 135 17.40 2.96 -2.66
CA ARG A 135 18.67 3.32 -3.33
C ARG A 135 18.56 3.10 -4.85
N LEU A 136 19.13 4.01 -5.65
CA LEU A 136 19.15 3.87 -7.12
C LEU A 136 20.06 2.70 -7.53
N LYS A 137 19.63 1.90 -8.51
CA LYS A 137 20.44 0.82 -9.08
C LYS A 137 21.66 1.39 -9.82
N LYS A 138 22.81 0.69 -9.77
CA LYS A 138 24.06 1.15 -10.39
C LYS A 138 23.93 1.44 -11.89
N VAL A 139 23.16 0.61 -12.62
CA VAL A 139 22.86 0.82 -14.04
C VAL A 139 22.17 2.17 -14.27
N HIS A 140 21.18 2.52 -13.45
CA HIS A 140 20.46 3.78 -13.59
C HIS A 140 21.34 4.98 -13.23
N VAL A 141 22.20 4.82 -12.22
CA VAL A 141 23.19 5.84 -11.84
C VAL A 141 24.16 6.12 -12.98
N ASN A 142 24.65 5.09 -13.68
CA ASN A 142 25.52 5.27 -14.84
C ASN A 142 24.82 6.07 -15.96
N THR A 143 23.55 5.76 -16.27
CA THR A 143 22.77 6.54 -17.24
C THR A 143 22.63 8.00 -16.82
N LEU A 144 22.32 8.26 -15.54
CA LEU A 144 22.21 9.62 -15.00
C LEU A 144 23.55 10.36 -15.06
N GLU A 145 24.67 9.69 -14.72
CA GLU A 145 26.03 10.23 -14.81
C GLU A 145 26.45 10.52 -16.25
N SER A 146 26.09 9.66 -17.21
CA SER A 146 26.32 9.87 -18.64
C SER A 146 25.63 11.15 -19.13
N ILE A 147 24.37 11.35 -18.73
CA ILE A 147 23.62 12.56 -19.09
C ILE A 147 24.18 13.78 -18.38
N TYR A 148 24.58 13.64 -17.11
CA TYR A 148 25.17 14.72 -16.34
C TYR A 148 26.50 15.22 -16.93
N ARG A 149 27.30 14.31 -17.51
CA ARG A 149 28.49 14.67 -18.28
C ARG A 149 28.14 15.51 -19.52
N ARG A 150 27.02 15.22 -20.19
CA ARG A 150 26.55 15.97 -21.37
C ARG A 150 25.93 17.31 -20.98
N THR A 151 25.03 17.32 -19.99
CA THR A 151 24.28 18.49 -19.55
C THR A 151 24.08 18.46 -18.04
N LYS A 152 24.57 19.49 -17.34
CA LYS A 152 24.40 19.62 -15.88
C LYS A 152 22.96 19.92 -15.45
N ARG A 153 22.18 20.51 -16.35
CA ARG A 153 20.76 20.88 -16.16
C ARG A 153 19.92 20.36 -17.33
N PRO A 154 19.47 19.09 -17.29
CA PRO A 154 18.67 18.52 -18.36
C PRO A 154 17.30 19.24 -18.46
N THR A 155 16.85 19.50 -19.69
CA THR A 155 15.52 20.08 -19.96
C THR A 155 14.41 19.09 -19.58
N ASN A 156 13.20 19.59 -19.33
CA ASN A 156 12.02 18.79 -19.00
C ASN A 156 11.82 17.59 -19.96
N ALA A 157 12.00 17.79 -21.27
CA ALA A 157 11.92 16.72 -22.27
C ALA A 157 12.97 15.61 -22.06
N VAL A 158 14.22 15.99 -21.75
CA VAL A 158 15.30 15.04 -21.46
C VAL A 158 14.99 14.28 -20.16
N ILE A 159 14.47 14.96 -19.14
CA ILE A 159 14.04 14.33 -17.89
C ILE A 159 12.95 13.28 -18.17
N SER A 160 11.95 13.60 -19.00
CA SER A 160 10.90 12.65 -19.39
C SER A 160 11.48 11.44 -20.15
N SER A 161 12.44 11.65 -21.05
CA SER A 161 13.14 10.57 -21.73
C SER A 161 13.88 9.65 -20.74
N ILE A 162 14.54 10.20 -19.72
CA ILE A 162 15.22 9.42 -18.67
C ILE A 162 14.24 8.57 -17.88
N VAL A 163 13.08 9.13 -17.52
CA VAL A 163 12.03 8.42 -16.78
C VAL A 163 11.59 7.18 -17.56
N LEU A 164 11.40 7.29 -18.87
CA LEU A 164 11.02 6.17 -19.74
C LEU A 164 12.11 5.08 -19.80
N VAL A 165 13.38 5.47 -19.93
CA VAL A 165 14.50 4.51 -20.05
C VAL A 165 14.83 3.82 -18.73
N THR A 166 14.79 4.56 -17.62
CA THR A 166 15.25 4.07 -16.30
C THR A 166 14.12 3.60 -15.40
N ASN A 167 12.86 3.83 -15.78
CA ASN A 167 11.67 3.57 -14.96
C ASN A 167 11.77 4.19 -13.54
N LEU A 168 12.50 5.30 -13.42
CA LEU A 168 12.58 6.07 -12.19
C LEU A 168 11.52 7.17 -12.19
N PRO A 169 10.82 7.41 -11.09
CA PRO A 169 9.86 8.49 -11.02
C PRO A 169 10.55 9.84 -11.22
N ARG A 170 9.90 10.77 -11.92
CA ARG A 170 10.47 12.08 -12.28
C ARG A 170 11.09 12.82 -11.09
N ARG A 171 10.43 12.82 -9.93
CA ARG A 171 10.89 13.47 -8.70
C ARG A 171 12.28 12.97 -8.28
N ARG A 172 12.55 11.67 -8.46
CA ARG A 172 13.86 11.07 -8.16
C ARG A 172 14.95 11.50 -9.10
N VAL A 173 14.64 11.57 -10.39
CA VAL A 173 15.59 12.00 -11.41
C VAL A 173 16.01 13.44 -11.12
N VAL A 174 15.03 14.34 -10.89
CA VAL A 174 15.28 15.75 -10.56
C VAL A 174 16.12 15.88 -9.29
N LYS A 175 15.72 15.22 -8.19
CA LYS A 175 16.44 15.23 -6.93
C LYS A 175 17.89 14.73 -7.09
N TRP A 176 18.11 13.66 -7.86
CA TRP A 176 19.46 13.16 -8.11
C TRP A 176 20.34 14.20 -8.82
N PHE A 177 19.79 14.92 -9.80
CA PHE A 177 20.51 16.00 -10.48
C PHE A 177 20.76 17.20 -9.56
N GLU A 178 19.86 17.52 -8.64
CA GLU A 178 20.05 18.54 -7.60
C GLU A 178 21.17 18.13 -6.63
N ASP A 179 21.10 16.92 -6.07
CA ASP A 179 22.10 16.36 -5.16
C ASP A 179 23.49 16.34 -5.83
N LYS A 180 23.55 15.94 -7.11
CA LYS A 180 24.81 15.91 -7.87
C LYS A 180 25.36 17.31 -8.15
N ARG A 181 24.50 18.31 -8.42
CA ARG A 181 24.91 19.71 -8.59
C ARG A 181 25.40 20.32 -7.28
N ALA A 182 24.74 20.01 -6.16
CA ALA A 182 25.14 20.46 -4.84
C ALA A 182 26.52 19.90 -4.47
N ALA A 183 26.79 18.63 -4.77
CA ALA A 183 28.09 18.00 -4.56
C ALA A 183 29.20 18.62 -5.44
N ASP A 184 28.90 18.97 -6.69
CA ASP A 184 29.84 19.60 -7.61
C ASP A 184 29.98 21.13 -7.40
N GLY A 185 29.22 21.74 -6.47
CA GLY A 185 29.24 23.17 -6.20
C GLY A 185 28.66 24.05 -7.32
N VAL A 186 27.79 23.49 -8.17
CA VAL A 186 27.16 24.24 -9.28
C VAL A 186 26.11 25.20 -8.71
N PRO A 187 26.20 26.53 -8.96
CA PRO A 187 25.23 27.49 -8.44
C PRO A 187 23.80 27.17 -8.87
N GLU A 188 22.89 27.09 -7.89
CA GLU A 188 21.47 26.80 -8.14
C GLU A 188 20.80 27.96 -8.88
N ALA A 189 21.14 29.21 -8.57
CA ALA A 189 20.71 30.34 -9.37
C ALA A 189 21.53 30.42 -10.67
N ARG A 190 20.85 30.33 -11.83
CA ARG A 190 21.44 30.80 -13.08
C ARG A 190 21.76 32.28 -12.86
N ARG A 191 23.05 32.64 -12.85
CA ARG A 191 23.43 34.05 -12.81
C ARG A 191 22.68 34.74 -13.96
N PRO A 192 21.98 35.87 -13.70
CA PRO A 192 21.42 36.68 -14.76
C PRO A 192 22.52 36.88 -15.80
N TYR A 193 22.16 36.73 -17.07
CA TYR A 193 23.11 36.95 -18.16
C TYR A 193 23.67 38.36 -18.00
N GLN A 194 24.92 38.45 -17.53
CA GLN A 194 25.64 39.70 -17.49
C GLN A 194 26.09 39.91 -18.92
N CYS A 195 25.27 40.60 -19.71
CA CYS A 195 25.69 41.12 -20.98
C CYS A 195 26.83 42.06 -20.63
N SER A 196 28.08 41.63 -20.80
CA SER A 196 29.23 42.48 -20.54
C SER A 196 29.03 43.71 -21.41
N SER A 197 28.66 44.82 -20.79
CA SER A 197 28.47 46.12 -21.42
C SER A 197 29.71 46.33 -22.26
N SER A 198 29.55 46.12 -23.55
CA SER A 198 30.65 46.14 -24.49
C SER A 198 31.06 47.59 -24.54
N ARG A 199 32.13 47.86 -23.79
CA ARG A 199 32.93 49.09 -23.75
C ARG A 199 32.66 49.92 -25.00
N SER A 200 31.69 50.83 -24.89
CA SER A 200 31.33 51.77 -25.94
C SER A 200 32.48 52.76 -26.05
N VAL A 201 33.49 52.39 -26.83
CA VAL A 201 34.56 53.28 -27.28
C VAL A 201 34.03 54.06 -28.49
N PHE A 202 33.05 54.91 -28.26
CA PHE A 202 32.85 56.06 -29.14
C PHE A 202 33.60 57.23 -28.49
N SER A 203 34.92 57.29 -28.71
CA SER A 203 35.67 58.52 -28.45
C SER A 203 35.40 59.50 -29.59
N ARG A 204 35.11 60.75 -29.21
CA ARG A 204 34.99 61.92 -30.10
C ARG A 204 36.33 62.29 -30.72
#